data_AF-A0A0V1NM92-F1
#
_entry.id   AF-A0A0V1NM92-F1
#
_cell.length_a   1.000
_cell.length_b   1.000
_cell.length_c   1.000
_cell.angle_alpha   90.00
_cell.angle_beta   90.00
_cell.angle_gamma   90.00
#
_symmetry.space_group_name_H-M   'P 1'
#
loop_
_entity.id
_entity.type
_entity.pdbx_description
1 polymer ?
#
loop_
_entity_poly.entity_id
_entity_poly.type
_entity_poly.pdbx_seq_one_letter_code
_entity_poly.pdbx_strand_id
1 'polypeptide(L)'
;LMFLLCLWKVGYFDDTSTAVLVLRIFDAYIKLCRRLQMTYKLEPAGSHGAWCLDDYQFCPFLFGSSQLIGNSDFLPRSLCEPDIIRRYADDYMFMNCILHITNVKAGPFAEHSNGLYSLCTVPNWRNINSGLLRMYEEEVLKKFPVAQHFLFGILLSVEPAGSSCTTLDMSEAVKLQPDDDDFIRRA
;
A
#
# COMPACT_ATOMS: atom_id res chain seq x y z
N LEU A 1 -6.09 -2.02 0.39
CA LEU A 1 -6.55 -0.69 0.87
C LEU A 1 -8.05 -0.52 0.76
N MET A 2 -8.67 -0.79 -0.39
CA MET A 2 -10.14 -0.70 -0.55
C MET A 2 -10.92 -1.48 0.52
N PHE A 3 -10.47 -2.69 0.87
CA PHE A 3 -11.04 -3.46 1.98
C PHE A 3 -11.00 -2.72 3.33
N LEU A 4 -9.86 -2.12 3.68
CA LEU A 4 -9.73 -1.33 4.92
C LEU A 4 -10.61 -0.08 4.90
N LEU A 5 -10.73 0.56 3.73
CA LEU A 5 -11.65 1.69 3.53
C LEU A 5 -13.11 1.25 3.75
N CYS A 6 -13.53 0.10 3.24
CA CYS A 6 -14.87 -0.43 3.49
C CYS A 6 -15.12 -0.66 4.98
N LEU A 7 -14.18 -1.27 5.70
CA LEU A 7 -14.29 -1.48 7.15
C LEU A 7 -14.39 -0.15 7.91
N TRP A 8 -13.61 0.85 7.51
CA TRP A 8 -13.71 2.19 8.10
C TRP A 8 -15.08 2.84 7.81
N LYS A 9 -15.61 2.73 6.59
CA LYS A 9 -16.92 3.30 6.22
C LYS A 9 -18.11 2.67 6.95
N VAL A 10 -18.01 1.42 7.39
CA VAL A 10 -19.05 0.76 8.22
C VAL A 10 -18.86 1.01 9.72
N GLY A 11 -17.88 1.83 10.10
CA GLY A 11 -17.62 2.19 11.50
C GLY A 11 -16.94 1.09 12.32
N TYR A 12 -16.28 0.12 11.69
CA TYR A 12 -15.54 -0.92 12.41
C TYR A 12 -14.31 -0.37 13.15
N PHE A 13 -13.70 0.68 12.59
CA PHE A 13 -12.54 1.36 13.20
C PHE A 13 -12.95 2.73 13.72
N ASP A 14 -12.37 3.12 14.86
CA ASP A 14 -12.43 4.50 15.34
C ASP A 14 -11.47 5.41 14.54
N ASP A 15 -11.73 6.72 14.57
CA ASP A 15 -10.91 7.73 13.86
C ASP A 15 -9.48 7.81 14.42
N THR A 16 -9.27 7.39 15.67
CA THR A 16 -7.95 7.33 16.31
C THR A 16 -7.07 6.20 15.79
N SER A 17 -7.63 5.23 15.07
CA SER A 17 -6.93 4.02 14.63
C SER A 17 -6.20 4.15 13.29
N THR A 18 -6.30 5.28 12.58
CA THR A 18 -5.78 5.42 11.21
C THR A 18 -4.30 5.09 11.06
N ALA A 19 -3.45 5.52 12.00
CA ALA A 19 -2.03 5.16 12.00
C ALA A 19 -1.80 3.66 12.22
N VAL A 20 -2.60 3.02 13.08
CA VAL A 20 -2.52 1.57 13.35
C VAL A 20 -2.88 0.75 12.12
N LEU A 21 -3.89 1.19 11.35
CA LEU A 21 -4.27 0.53 10.10
C LEU A 21 -3.09 0.43 9.13
N VAL A 22 -2.27 1.47 9.05
CA VAL A 22 -1.10 1.49 8.17
C VAL A 22 0.10 0.77 8.80
N LEU A 23 0.47 1.15 10.01
CA LEU A 23 1.71 0.70 10.65
C LEU A 23 1.67 -0.75 11.16
N ARG A 24 0.48 -1.33 11.32
CA ARG A 24 0.31 -2.72 11.79
C ARG A 24 -0.38 -3.59 10.75
N ILE A 25 -1.61 -3.24 10.37
CA ILE A 25 -2.42 -4.12 9.51
C ILE A 25 -1.87 -4.13 8.08
N PHE A 26 -1.62 -2.97 7.51
CA PHE A 26 -1.07 -2.86 6.17
C PHE A 26 0.38 -3.38 6.10
N ASP A 27 1.22 -3.10 7.10
CA ASP A 27 2.57 -3.69 7.18
C ASP A 27 2.52 -5.24 7.19
N ALA A 28 1.65 -5.84 8.01
CA ALA A 28 1.47 -7.29 8.04
C ALA A 28 0.99 -7.85 6.68
N TYR A 29 0.09 -7.12 6.01
CA TYR A 29 -0.35 -7.45 4.65
C TYR A 29 0.82 -7.43 3.65
N ILE A 30 1.68 -6.42 3.68
CA ILE A 30 2.85 -6.34 2.79
C ILE A 30 3.83 -7.49 3.04
N LYS A 31 4.10 -7.82 4.31
CA LYS A 31 4.93 -8.97 4.67
C LYS A 31 4.33 -10.28 4.14
N LEU A 32 3.00 -10.44 4.19
CA LEU A 32 2.31 -11.58 3.61
C LEU A 32 2.45 -11.62 2.07
N CYS A 33 2.19 -10.50 1.38
CA CYS A 33 2.31 -10.40 -0.07
C CYS A 33 3.72 -10.79 -0.56
N ARG A 34 4.77 -10.31 0.12
CA ARG A 34 6.15 -10.67 -0.21
C ARG A 34 6.45 -12.15 -0.04
N ARG A 35 5.93 -12.77 1.03
CA ARG A 35 6.03 -14.23 1.20
C ARG A 35 5.35 -14.96 0.06
N LEU A 36 4.15 -14.53 -0.36
CA LEU A 36 3.43 -15.14 -1.48
C LEU A 36 4.20 -14.98 -2.80
N GLN A 37 4.71 -13.77 -3.09
CA GLN A 37 5.53 -13.49 -4.28
C GLN A 37 6.75 -14.42 -4.35
N MET A 38 7.50 -14.55 -3.26
CA MET A 38 8.69 -15.41 -3.22
C MET A 38 8.36 -16.90 -3.25
N THR A 39 7.32 -17.32 -2.53
CA THR A 39 6.94 -18.74 -2.42
C THR A 39 6.41 -19.28 -3.74
N TYR A 40 5.55 -18.50 -4.40
CA TYR A 40 4.86 -18.93 -5.62
C TYR A 40 5.49 -18.36 -6.90
N LYS A 41 6.60 -17.62 -6.79
CA LYS A 41 7.27 -16.97 -7.92
C LYS A 41 6.29 -16.18 -8.78
N LEU A 42 5.42 -15.42 -8.12
CA LEU A 42 4.41 -14.63 -8.81
C LEU A 42 5.11 -13.66 -9.76
N GLU A 43 4.52 -13.41 -10.91
CA GLU A 43 5.01 -12.38 -11.83
C GLU A 43 4.36 -11.02 -11.51
N PRO A 44 5.06 -9.91 -11.78
CA PRO A 44 4.48 -8.57 -11.68
C PRO A 44 3.25 -8.42 -12.56
N ALA A 45 2.20 -7.77 -12.05
CA ALA A 45 0.98 -7.55 -12.80
C ALA A 45 1.04 -6.22 -13.58
N GLY A 46 1.10 -6.31 -14.91
CA GLY A 46 1.06 -5.17 -15.81
C GLY A 46 2.39 -4.90 -16.53
N SER A 47 2.34 -4.08 -17.58
CA SER A 47 3.54 -3.64 -18.30
C SER A 47 4.21 -2.51 -17.53
N HIS A 48 5.22 -2.84 -16.73
CA HIS A 48 6.02 -1.85 -16.03
C HIS A 48 7.05 -1.25 -17.00
N GLY A 49 6.90 0.03 -17.35
CA GLY A 49 7.97 0.76 -18.03
C GLY A 49 9.22 0.86 -17.14
N ALA A 50 10.36 1.24 -17.70
CA ALA A 50 11.64 1.41 -16.99
C ALA A 50 11.59 2.40 -15.79
N TRP A 51 10.48 3.13 -15.66
CA TRP A 51 10.24 4.16 -14.64
C TRP A 51 9.27 3.71 -13.53
N CYS A 52 8.89 2.44 -13.47
CA CYS A 52 8.07 1.95 -12.38
C CYS A 52 8.86 1.97 -11.05
N LEU A 53 8.17 2.34 -9.98
CA LEU A 53 8.78 2.48 -8.65
C LEU A 53 9.21 1.12 -8.07
N ASP A 54 8.34 0.12 -8.21
CA ASP A 54 8.57 -1.26 -7.77
C ASP A 54 7.67 -2.20 -8.59
N ASP A 55 8.05 -3.47 -8.66
CA ASP A 55 7.36 -4.45 -9.49
C ASP A 55 5.98 -4.82 -8.93
N TYR A 56 5.74 -4.69 -7.62
CA TYR A 56 4.48 -5.13 -7.00
C TYR A 56 3.79 -4.07 -6.17
N GLN A 57 4.53 -3.18 -5.50
CA GLN A 57 4.00 -2.37 -4.42
C GLN A 57 4.23 -0.87 -4.66
N PHE A 58 3.17 -0.08 -4.56
CA PHE A 58 3.28 1.38 -4.58
C PHE A 58 3.10 1.99 -3.18
N CYS A 59 1.98 1.66 -2.54
CA CYS A 59 1.54 2.32 -1.30
C CYS A 59 2.53 2.25 -0.13
N PRO A 60 3.37 1.20 0.05
CA PRO A 60 4.39 1.20 1.11
C PRO A 60 5.41 2.34 0.98
N PHE A 61 5.74 2.76 -0.24
CA PHE A 61 6.62 3.92 -0.47
C PHE A 61 5.90 5.24 -0.17
N LEU A 62 4.62 5.33 -0.51
CA LEU A 62 3.81 6.51 -0.19
C LEU A 62 3.69 6.69 1.33
N PHE A 63 3.31 5.64 2.06
CA PHE A 63 3.21 5.70 3.53
C PHE A 63 4.59 5.82 4.20
N GLY A 64 5.58 5.07 3.74
CA GLY A 64 6.93 5.11 4.29
C GLY A 64 7.61 6.47 4.11
N SER A 65 7.39 7.14 2.97
CA SER A 65 7.92 8.50 2.78
C SER A 65 7.25 9.51 3.72
N SER A 66 5.97 9.29 4.06
CA SER A 66 5.26 10.11 5.06
C SER A 66 5.87 9.95 6.46
N GLN A 67 6.27 8.73 6.85
CA GLN A 67 6.96 8.49 8.13
C GLN A 67 8.27 9.28 8.28
N LEU A 68 8.91 9.62 7.15
CA LEU A 68 10.23 10.27 7.13
C LEU A 68 10.13 11.81 6.97
N ILE A 69 8.94 12.38 6.81
CA ILE A 69 8.76 13.83 6.73
C ILE A 69 9.16 14.48 8.05
N GLY A 70 10.10 15.43 7.99
CA GLY A 70 10.60 16.14 9.17
C GLY A 70 11.71 15.41 9.92
N ASN A 71 12.15 14.25 9.44
CA ASN A 71 13.28 13.53 10.02
C ASN A 71 14.60 14.23 9.67
N SER A 72 15.37 14.63 10.69
CA SER A 72 16.68 15.29 10.54
C SER A 72 17.83 14.31 10.29
N ASP A 73 17.66 13.06 10.72
CA ASP A 73 18.72 12.06 10.77
C ASP A 73 18.83 11.32 9.43
N PHE A 74 17.71 11.20 8.72
CA PHE A 74 17.63 10.57 7.41
C PHE A 74 17.20 11.58 6.37
N LEU A 75 18.12 11.93 5.48
CA LEU A 75 17.79 12.66 4.26
C LEU A 75 17.53 11.64 3.13
N PRO A 76 16.81 12.02 2.06
CA PRO A 76 16.59 11.12 0.93
C PRO A 76 17.86 10.49 0.35
N ARG A 77 19.00 11.19 0.37
CA ARG A 77 20.31 10.65 -0.05
C ARG A 77 20.68 9.34 0.66
N SER A 78 20.21 9.14 1.89
CA SER A 78 20.48 7.95 2.69
C SER A 78 19.81 6.69 2.14
N LEU A 79 18.87 6.82 1.19
CA LEU A 79 18.33 5.68 0.42
C LEU A 79 19.39 4.95 -0.40
N CYS A 80 20.50 5.64 -0.71
CA CYS A 80 21.63 5.09 -1.46
C CYS A 80 22.72 4.50 -0.55
N GLU A 81 22.50 4.46 0.77
CA GLU A 81 23.47 3.96 1.77
C GLU A 81 22.99 2.61 2.35
N PRO A 82 23.53 1.46 1.88
CA PRO A 82 23.02 0.14 2.26
C PRO A 82 23.06 -0.15 3.77
N ASP A 83 24.02 0.42 4.49
CA ASP A 83 24.14 0.25 5.95
C ASP A 83 23.02 0.95 6.72
N ILE A 84 22.63 2.15 6.27
CA ILE A 84 21.48 2.86 6.85
C ILE A 84 20.21 2.06 6.59
N ILE A 85 20.03 1.59 5.35
CA ILE A 85 18.85 0.81 4.97
C ILE A 85 18.73 -0.46 5.81
N ARG A 86 19.81 -1.23 5.96
CA ARG A 86 19.81 -2.45 6.78
C ARG A 86 19.50 -2.17 8.24
N ARG A 87 20.04 -1.08 8.79
CA ARG A 87 19.88 -0.73 10.21
C ARG A 87 18.45 -0.33 10.58
N TYR A 88 17.75 0.34 9.67
CA TYR A 88 16.46 0.98 9.96
C TYR A 88 15.29 0.40 9.17
N ALA A 89 15.51 -0.69 8.43
CA ALA A 89 14.48 -1.38 7.68
C ALA A 89 13.33 -1.90 8.56
N ASP A 90 13.56 -2.22 9.84
CA ASP A 90 12.48 -2.67 10.73
C ASP A 90 11.65 -1.51 11.30
N ASP A 91 12.21 -0.29 11.30
CA ASP A 91 11.56 0.90 11.85
C ASP A 91 10.74 1.67 10.80
N TYR A 92 11.23 1.70 9.55
CA TYR A 92 10.64 2.49 8.47
C TYR A 92 10.22 1.63 7.29
N MET A 93 8.95 1.72 6.91
CA MET A 93 8.35 0.94 5.82
C MET A 93 9.06 1.19 4.49
N PHE A 94 9.47 2.43 4.21
CA PHE A 94 10.20 2.77 2.99
C PHE A 94 11.54 2.01 2.93
N MET A 95 12.32 2.05 4.01
CA MET A 95 13.62 1.38 4.08
C MET A 95 13.45 -0.14 4.01
N ASN A 96 12.40 -0.68 4.63
CA ASN A 96 12.03 -2.09 4.51
C ASN A 96 11.79 -2.53 3.06
N CYS A 97 11.13 -1.68 2.26
CA CYS A 97 10.93 -1.94 0.83
C CYS A 97 12.25 -1.96 0.06
N ILE A 98 13.12 -0.98 0.29
CA ILE A 98 14.43 -0.92 -0.37
C ILE A 98 15.25 -2.17 -0.03
N LEU A 99 15.32 -2.54 1.25
CA LEU A 99 16.02 -3.75 1.69
C LEU A 99 15.48 -5.00 0.99
N HIS A 100 14.15 -5.13 0.89
CA HIS A 100 13.53 -6.25 0.19
C HIS A 100 13.95 -6.30 -1.28
N ILE A 101 13.87 -5.18 -2.00
CA ILE A 101 14.25 -5.09 -3.41
C ILE A 101 15.71 -5.49 -3.60
N THR A 102 16.63 -4.94 -2.80
CA THR A 102 18.07 -5.25 -2.90
C THR A 102 18.40 -6.70 -2.56
N ASN A 103 17.53 -7.40 -1.83
CA ASN A 103 17.70 -8.82 -1.54
C ASN A 103 17.13 -9.72 -2.66
N VAL A 104 16.19 -9.22 -3.47
CA VAL A 104 15.54 -9.99 -4.54
C VAL A 104 16.19 -9.74 -5.90
N LYS A 105 16.59 -8.50 -6.19
CA LYS A 105 17.20 -8.10 -7.45
C LYS A 105 18.72 -8.14 -7.34
N ALA A 106 19.37 -8.80 -8.29
CA ALA A 106 20.82 -8.86 -8.36
C ALA A 106 21.41 -7.62 -9.06
N GLY A 107 22.61 -7.23 -8.64
CA GLY A 107 23.35 -6.13 -9.23
C GLY A 107 23.19 -4.80 -8.50
N PRO A 108 23.76 -3.71 -9.04
CA PRO A 108 23.72 -2.39 -8.43
C PRO A 108 22.29 -1.82 -8.35
N PHE A 109 21.93 -1.24 -7.20
CA PHE A 109 20.61 -0.63 -6.97
C PHE A 109 20.23 0.43 -8.02
N ALA A 110 21.21 1.21 -8.48
CA ALA A 110 21.02 2.23 -9.51
C ALA A 110 20.61 1.67 -10.88
N GLU A 111 20.96 0.41 -11.18
CA GLU A 111 20.70 -0.24 -12.46
C GLU A 111 19.32 -0.89 -12.48
N HIS A 112 18.99 -1.67 -11.45
CA HIS A 112 17.74 -2.44 -11.41
C HIS A 112 16.55 -1.64 -10.83
N SER A 113 16.80 -0.50 -10.20
CA SER A 113 15.77 0.32 -9.52
C SER A 113 16.03 1.82 -9.69
N ASN A 114 16.29 2.24 -10.94
CA ASN A 114 16.64 3.63 -11.27
C ASN A 114 15.63 4.67 -10.76
N GLY A 115 14.32 4.38 -10.86
CA GLY A 115 13.27 5.27 -10.35
C GLY A 115 13.41 5.55 -8.85
N LEU A 116 13.65 4.51 -8.04
CA LEU A 116 13.91 4.67 -6.60
C LEU A 116 15.27 5.32 -6.33
N TYR A 117 16.30 4.96 -7.08
CA TYR A 117 17.63 5.56 -6.96
C TYR A 117 17.61 7.07 -7.21
N SER A 118 16.79 7.53 -8.18
CA SER A 118 16.63 8.96 -8.48
C SER A 118 16.12 9.77 -7.29
N LEU A 119 15.38 9.14 -6.36
CA LEU A 119 14.86 9.79 -5.16
C LEU A 119 15.98 10.23 -4.20
N CYS A 120 17.16 9.62 -4.27
CA CYS A 120 18.33 10.05 -3.49
C CYS A 120 18.75 11.50 -3.78
N THR A 121 18.36 12.04 -4.94
CA THR A 121 18.69 13.41 -5.36
C THR A 121 17.64 14.45 -4.94
N VAL A 122 16.47 14.00 -4.46
CA VAL A 122 15.39 14.89 -4.04
C VAL A 122 15.75 15.51 -2.68
N PRO A 123 15.55 16.82 -2.46
CA PRO A 123 16.10 17.52 -1.29
C PRO A 123 15.46 17.12 0.04
N ASN A 124 14.20 16.69 0.05
CA ASN A 124 13.48 16.37 1.28
C ASN A 124 12.33 15.37 1.05
N TRP A 125 11.93 14.69 2.13
CA TRP A 125 10.87 13.69 2.12
C TRP A 125 9.49 14.23 1.80
N ARG A 126 9.20 15.51 2.10
CA ARG A 126 7.92 16.14 1.76
C ARG A 126 7.75 16.18 0.24
N ASN A 127 8.80 16.56 -0.49
CA ASN A 127 8.79 16.57 -1.95
C ASN A 127 8.65 15.16 -2.54
N ILE A 128 9.34 14.17 -1.97
CA ILE A 128 9.17 12.75 -2.37
C ILE A 128 7.72 12.32 -2.17
N ASN A 129 7.18 12.52 -0.97
CA ASN A 129 5.83 12.08 -0.63
C ASN A 129 4.76 12.75 -1.53
N SER A 130 4.88 14.06 -1.77
CA SER A 130 3.99 14.77 -2.69
C SER A 130 4.13 14.27 -4.14
N GLY A 131 5.35 13.98 -4.58
CA GLY A 131 5.60 13.39 -5.90
C GLY A 131 4.99 11.99 -6.04
N LEU A 132 5.18 11.14 -5.03
CA LEU A 132 4.59 9.80 -4.98
C LEU A 132 3.06 9.84 -4.94
N LEU A 133 2.46 10.82 -4.27
CA LEU A 133 1.00 10.97 -4.26
C LEU A 133 0.47 11.29 -5.67
N ARG A 134 1.11 12.21 -6.39
CA ARG A 134 0.76 12.53 -7.79
C ARG A 134 0.98 11.32 -8.70
N MET A 135 2.09 10.61 -8.53
CA MET A 135 2.38 9.40 -9.30
C MET A 135 1.38 8.29 -9.02
N TYR A 136 0.89 8.14 -7.78
CA TYR A 136 -0.18 7.19 -7.45
C TYR A 136 -1.47 7.53 -8.18
N GLU A 137 -1.84 8.81 -8.22
CA GLU A 137 -3.03 9.26 -8.94
C GLU A 137 -2.94 8.94 -10.44
N GLU A 138 -1.83 9.29 -11.09
CA GLU A 138 -1.66 9.12 -12.53
C GLU A 138 -1.40 7.67 -12.96
N GLU A 139 -0.52 6.95 -12.26
CA GLU A 139 -0.05 5.62 -12.68
C GLU A 139 -0.82 4.46 -12.05
N VAL A 140 -1.66 4.72 -11.03
CA VAL A 140 -2.51 3.69 -10.42
C VAL A 140 -3.99 4.01 -10.63
N LEU A 141 -4.46 5.17 -10.14
CA LEU A 141 -5.90 5.45 -10.13
C LEU A 141 -6.46 5.82 -11.51
N LYS A 142 -5.71 6.61 -12.31
CA LYS A 142 -6.09 7.02 -13.67
C LYS A 142 -5.61 6.05 -14.75
N LYS A 143 -4.85 5.03 -14.38
CA LYS A 143 -4.29 4.05 -15.32
C LYS A 143 -5.28 2.92 -15.55
N PHE A 144 -6.00 2.95 -16.68
CA PHE A 144 -7.05 1.96 -16.97
C PHE A 144 -6.61 0.49 -16.80
N PRO A 145 -5.46 0.03 -17.33
CA PRO A 145 -5.02 -1.36 -17.12
C PRO A 145 -4.87 -1.78 -15.66
N VAL A 146 -4.64 -0.82 -14.76
CA VAL A 146 -4.51 -1.05 -13.31
C VAL A 146 -5.88 -0.93 -12.64
N ALA A 147 -6.62 0.14 -12.92
CA ALA A 147 -7.89 0.46 -12.28
C ALA A 147 -9.08 -0.39 -12.76
N GLN A 148 -8.98 -1.03 -13.94
CA GLN A 148 -10.06 -1.87 -14.52
C GLN A 148 -10.51 -3.02 -13.60
N HIS A 149 -9.67 -3.42 -12.65
CA HIS A 149 -9.97 -4.49 -11.68
C HIS A 149 -10.60 -3.97 -10.39
N PHE A 150 -10.86 -2.66 -10.27
CA PHE A 150 -11.59 -2.13 -9.12
C PHE A 150 -13.06 -2.55 -9.18
N LEU A 151 -13.52 -3.07 -8.05
CA LEU A 151 -14.90 -3.47 -7.86
C LEU A 151 -15.67 -2.34 -7.19
N PHE A 152 -16.84 -2.04 -7.75
CA PHE A 152 -17.75 -1.02 -7.24
C PHE A 152 -19.00 -1.68 -6.67
N GLY A 153 -19.52 -1.09 -5.62
CA GLY A 153 -20.71 -1.56 -4.92
C GLY A 153 -21.24 -0.49 -3.98
N ILE A 154 -22.08 -0.89 -3.02
CA ILE A 154 -22.73 0.02 -2.07
C ILE A 154 -21.76 0.89 -1.26
N LEU A 155 -20.63 0.34 -0.81
CA LEU A 155 -19.64 1.06 0.00
C LEU A 155 -18.68 1.88 -0.86
N LEU A 156 -18.45 1.46 -2.10
CA LEU A 156 -17.53 2.07 -3.05
C LEU A 156 -18.28 2.28 -4.37
N SER A 157 -19.11 3.32 -4.40
CA SER A 157 -20.00 3.58 -5.53
C SER A 157 -19.23 4.15 -6.73
N VAL A 158 -19.71 3.83 -7.93
CA VAL A 158 -19.29 4.48 -9.19
C VAL A 158 -20.05 5.78 -9.45
N GLU A 159 -21.14 6.01 -8.71
CA GLU A 159 -21.92 7.24 -8.80
C GLU A 159 -21.08 8.47 -8.47
N PRO A 160 -21.36 9.63 -9.09
CA PRO A 160 -20.64 10.85 -8.80
C PRO A 160 -20.59 11.17 -7.29
N ALA A 161 -19.44 11.64 -6.82
CA ALA A 161 -19.31 12.04 -5.43
C ALA A 161 -20.33 13.14 -5.09
N GLY A 162 -21.10 12.95 -4.02
CA GLY A 162 -22.17 13.86 -3.61
C GLY A 162 -23.55 13.56 -4.19
N SER A 163 -23.67 12.58 -5.10
CA SER A 163 -24.97 11.97 -5.44
C SER A 163 -25.63 11.39 -4.19
N SER A 164 -26.96 11.46 -4.08
CA SER A 164 -27.71 10.84 -3.00
C SER A 164 -27.53 9.32 -3.06
N CYS A 165 -26.54 8.81 -2.33
CA CYS A 165 -26.38 7.38 -2.12
C CYS A 165 -27.58 6.93 -1.28
N THR A 166 -28.33 5.92 -1.75
CA THR A 166 -29.34 5.26 -0.94
C THR A 166 -28.63 4.73 0.29
N THR A 167 -28.71 5.47 1.40
CA THR A 167 -28.08 5.10 2.66
C THR A 167 -28.64 3.74 3.02
N LEU A 168 -27.79 2.72 3.05
CA LEU A 168 -28.15 1.50 3.73
C LEU A 168 -28.39 1.89 5.18
N ASP A 169 -29.63 1.77 5.61
CA ASP A 169 -29.94 1.68 7.01
C ASP A 169 -29.24 0.43 7.54
N MET A 170 -28.05 0.61 8.11
CA MET A 170 -27.24 -0.48 8.64
C MET A 170 -27.91 -1.17 9.84
N SER A 171 -29.07 -0.69 10.31
CA SER A 171 -29.89 -1.42 11.28
C SER A 171 -30.48 -2.73 10.72
N GLU A 172 -30.56 -2.90 9.39
CA GLU A 172 -31.02 -4.14 8.76
C GLU A 172 -29.88 -5.14 8.47
N ALA A 173 -28.67 -4.67 8.16
CA ALA A 173 -27.53 -5.54 7.85
C ALA A 173 -26.99 -6.31 9.09
N VAL A 174 -27.22 -5.78 10.28
CA VAL A 174 -26.84 -6.42 11.56
C VAL A 174 -27.84 -7.53 11.97
N LYS A 175 -28.96 -7.71 11.24
CA LYS A 175 -29.96 -8.78 11.52
C LYS A 175 -29.63 -10.14 10.91
N LEU A 176 -28.42 -10.37 10.38
CA LEU A 176 -27.94 -11.74 10.14
C LEU A 176 -27.71 -12.40 11.51
N GLN A 177 -28.79 -13.03 12.00
CA GLN A 177 -28.82 -13.79 13.24
C GLN A 177 -27.80 -14.94 13.21
N PRO A 178 -27.24 -15.30 14.37
CA PRO A 178 -26.48 -16.53 14.54
C PRO A 178 -27.45 -17.71 14.65
N ASP A 179 -28.06 -18.11 13.54
CA ASP A 179 -28.86 -19.34 13.48
C ASP A 179 -28.43 -20.12 12.23
N ASP A 180 -27.35 -20.89 12.37
CA ASP A 180 -27.12 -22.12 11.60
C ASP A 180 -26.06 -22.96 12.34
N ASP A 181 -26.39 -23.34 13.58
CA ASP A 181 -25.68 -24.35 14.36
C ASP A 181 -26.08 -25.80 13.95
N ASP A 182 -26.68 -25.97 12.76
CA ASP A 182 -27.16 -27.25 12.24
C ASP A 182 -26.29 -27.85 11.13
N PHE A 183 -25.20 -27.18 10.73
CA PHE A 183 -24.26 -27.71 9.72
C PHE A 183 -23.20 -28.66 10.32
N ILE A 184 -23.03 -28.71 11.65
CA ILE A 184 -22.02 -29.56 12.32
C ILE A 184 -22.56 -30.91 12.82
N ARG A 185 -23.87 -31.20 12.67
CA ARG A 185 -24.47 -32.48 13.14
C ARG A 185 -24.73 -33.53 12.05
N ARG A 186 -24.19 -33.36 10.84
CA ARG A 186 -24.27 -34.36 9.75
C ARG A 186 -22.92 -34.65 9.09
N ALA A 187 -21.93 -35.02 9.91
CA ALA A 187 -20.70 -35.69 9.48
C ALA A 187 -20.53 -36.98 10.28
#